data_AF-A0A0H1BL18-F1
#
_entry.id   AF-A0A0H1BL18-F1
#
_cell.length_a   1.000
_cell.length_b   1.000
_cell.length_c   1.000
_cell.angle_alpha   90.00
_cell.angle_beta   90.00
_cell.angle_gamma   90.00
#
_symmetry.space_group_name_H-M   'P 1'
#
loop_
_entity.id
_entity.type
_entity.pdbx_description
1 polymer ?
#
loop_
_entity_poly.entity_id
_entity_poly.type
_entity_poly.pdbx_seq_one_letter_code
_entity_poly.pdbx_strand_id
1 'polypeptide(L)' 'MQKNAIPYDTELICLSTDIRVGPLPPGTCHSTELKLLPLAAGVLHVEAVRLVDLNTNEALDIRDLPDIVSFDRPAK' A
#
# COMPACT_ATOMS: atom_id res chain seq x y z
N MET A 1 -2.93 -18.52 -22.19
CA MET A 1 -2.19 -17.43 -22.85
C MET A 1 -1.59 -16.55 -21.76
N GLN A 2 -0.27 -16.57 -21.59
CA GLN A 2 0.41 -15.69 -20.65
C GLN A 2 0.63 -14.35 -21.36
N LYS A 3 -0.04 -13.29 -20.89
CA LYS A 3 0.22 -11.92 -21.35
C LYS A 3 1.60 -11.55 -20.81
N ASN A 4 2.54 -11.25 -21.71
CA ASN A 4 3.83 -10.67 -21.34
C ASN A 4 3.57 -9.46 -20.44
N ALA A 5 4.00 -9.54 -19.17
CA ALA A 5 4.02 -8.39 -18.29
C ALA A 5 5.11 -7.46 -18.82
N ILE A 6 4.72 -6.25 -19.19
CA ILE A 6 5.67 -5.16 -19.38
C ILE A 6 6.34 -4.98 -18.01
N PRO A 7 7.68 -5.03 -17.89
CA PRO A 7 8.32 -4.68 -16.64
C PRO A 7 8.02 -3.20 -16.41
N TYR A 8 7.07 -2.92 -15.53
CA TYR A 8 6.96 -1.58 -14.95
C TYR A 8 8.12 -1.46 -13.98
N ASP A 9 8.99 -0.47 -14.20
CA ASP A 9 9.94 -0.07 -13.17
C ASP A 9 9.11 0.37 -11.95
N THR A 10 9.29 -0.34 -10.84
CA THR A 10 8.59 -0.05 -9.59
C THR A 10 9.51 0.77 -8.70
N GLU A 11 9.03 1.92 -8.24
CA GLU A 11 9.83 2.81 -7.39
C GLU A 11 9.53 2.61 -5.90
N LEU A 12 8.42 1.91 -5.59
CA LEU A 12 7.93 1.67 -4.24
C LEU A 12 7.26 0.30 -4.15
N ILE A 13 7.74 -0.55 -3.24
CA ILE A 13 7.16 -1.87 -2.98
C ILE A 13 6.38 -1.84 -1.67
N CYS A 14 5.15 -2.36 -1.68
CA CYS A 14 4.43 -2.68 -0.44
C CYS A 14 4.87 -4.06 0.09
N LEU A 15 5.37 -4.08 1.33
CA LEU A 15 5.76 -5.29 2.06
C LEU A 15 4.64 -5.84 2.95
N SER A 16 3.52 -5.11 3.09
CA SER A 16 2.32 -5.52 3.82
C SER A 16 1.19 -5.89 2.85
N THR A 17 1.29 -7.04 2.18
CA THR A 17 0.41 -7.40 1.05
C THR A 17 -1.00 -7.87 1.44
N ASP A 18 -1.21 -8.33 2.67
CA ASP A 18 -2.53 -8.69 3.21
C ASP A 18 -2.57 -8.30 4.70
N ILE A 19 -3.41 -7.32 5.04
CA ILE A 19 -3.72 -6.94 6.41
C ILE A 19 -5.18 -7.26 6.66
N ARG A 20 -5.43 -8.16 7.63
CA ARG A 20 -6.78 -8.53 8.04
C ARG A 20 -7.13 -7.87 9.34
N VAL A 21 -8.21 -7.09 9.31
CA VAL A 21 -8.81 -6.50 10.50
C VAL A 21 -9.99 -7.38 10.90
N GLY A 22 -10.05 -7.77 12.17
CA GLY A 22 -11.19 -8.50 12.72
C GLY A 22 -12.45 -7.64 12.75
N PRO A 23 -13.59 -8.19 13.22
CA PRO A 23 -14.79 -7.38 13.43
C PRO A 23 -14.47 -6.22 14.37
N LEU A 24 -14.88 -5.01 13.98
CA LEU A 24 -14.79 -3.80 14.79
C LEU A 24 -16.11 -3.61 15.55
N PRO A 25 -16.15 -3.80 16.89
CA PRO A 25 -17.35 -3.49 17.66
C PRO A 25 -17.76 -2.02 17.52
N PRO A 26 -19.04 -1.69 17.76
CA PRO A 26 -19.50 -0.31 17.76
C PRO A 26 -18.66 0.61 18.65
N GLY A 27 -18.25 1.76 18.13
CA GLY A 27 -17.43 2.74 18.86
C GLY A 27 -15.95 2.38 19.00
N THR A 28 -15.45 1.37 18.28
CA THR A 28 -14.04 0.99 18.28
C THR A 28 -13.34 1.31 16.97
N CYS A 29 -12.02 1.49 17.03
CA CYS A 29 -11.15 1.66 15.88
C CYS A 29 -10.01 0.64 15.93
N HIS A 30 -9.46 0.29 14.78
CA HIS A 30 -8.23 -0.48 14.67
C HIS A 30 -7.19 0.30 13.87
N SER A 31 -5.95 0.28 14.35
CA SER A 31 -4.81 0.89 13.67
C SER A 31 -3.84 -0.21 13.26
N THR A 32 -3.30 -0.09 12.05
CA THR A 32 -2.36 -1.06 11.47
C THR A 32 -1.27 -0.32 10.70
N GLU A 33 -0.25 -1.04 10.25
CA GLU A 33 0.94 -0.48 9.59
C GLU A 33 1.17 -1.09 8.21
N LEU A 34 1.31 -0.23 7.20
CA LEU A 34 1.79 -0.59 5.87
C LEU A 34 3.30 -0.37 5.81
N LYS A 35 4.06 -1.45 5.59
CA LYS A 35 5.51 -1.36 5.39
C LYS A 35 5.79 -1.15 3.92
N LEU A 36 6.51 -0.08 3.59
CA LEU A 36 6.84 0.29 2.22
C LEU A 36 8.35 0.32 2.07
N LEU A 37 8.84 -0.22 0.96
CA LEU A 37 10.25 -0.22 0.58
C LEU A 37 10.44 0.69 -0.65
N PRO A 38 11.02 1.88 -0.47
CA PRO A 38 11.40 2.72 -1.61
C PRO A 38 12.60 2.10 -2.34
N LEU A 39 12.52 2.05 -3.67
CA LEU A 39 13.61 1.62 -4.56
C LEU A 39 14.29 2.80 -5.27
N ALA A 40 13.74 4.00 -5.15
CA ALA A 40 14.29 5.25 -5.65
C ALA A 40 14.27 6.35 -4.57
N ALA A 41 15.11 7.36 -4.73
CA ALA A 41 15.02 8.63 -4.01
C ALA A 41 14.07 9.59 -4.75
N GLY A 42 13.44 10.52 -4.02
CA GLY A 42 12.47 11.47 -4.55
C GLY A 42 11.09 11.34 -3.93
N VAL A 43 10.09 11.93 -4.59
CA VAL A 43 8.67 11.87 -4.19
C VAL A 43 8.04 10.65 -4.85
N LEU A 44 7.58 9.72 -4.01
CA LEU A 44 6.96 8.46 -4.38
C LEU A 44 5.48 8.48 -4.00
N HIS A 45 4.67 7.73 -4.74
CA HIS A 45 3.22 7.74 -4.57
C HIS A 45 2.69 6.32 -4.37
N VAL A 46 1.66 6.20 -3.54
CA VAL A 46 0.83 4.98 -3.46
C VAL A 46 -0.42 5.25 -4.29
N GLU A 47 -0.71 4.40 -5.28
CA GLU A 47 -1.87 4.61 -6.16
C GLU A 47 -3.20 4.51 -5.40
N ALA A 48 -3.36 3.46 -4.60
CA ALA A 48 -4.54 3.24 -3.79
C ALA A 48 -4.28 2.27 -2.64
N VAL A 49 -5.04 2.44 -1.56
CA VAL A 49 -5.25 1.40 -0.54
C VAL A 49 -6.67 0.88 -0.72
N ARG A 50 -6.78 -0.41 -1.03
CA ARG A 50 -8.07 -1.08 -1.22
C ARG A 50 -8.55 -1.66 0.11
N LEU A 51 -9.68 -1.18 0.60
CA LEU A 51 -10.43 -1.82 1.67
C LEU A 51 -11.41 -2.82 1.04
N VAL A 52 -11.44 -4.04 1.57
CA VAL A 52 -12.38 -5.08 1.12
C VAL A 52 -13.20 -5.56 2.32
N ASP A 53 -14.52 -5.45 2.23
CA ASP A 53 -15.40 -6.13 3.17
C ASP A 53 -15.45 -7.63 2.80
N LEU A 54 -14.89 -8.46 3.67
CA LEU A 54 -14.79 -9.90 3.44
C LEU A 54 -16.14 -10.63 3.50
N ASN A 55 -17.19 -10.02 4.06
CA ASN A 55 -18.53 -10.62 4.12
C ASN A 55 -19.32 -10.40 2.81
N THR A 56 -19.17 -9.23 2.21
CA THR A 56 -19.93 -8.81 1.01
C THR A 56 -19.12 -8.84 -0.28
N ASN A 57 -17.79 -8.90 -0.18
CA ASN A 57 -16.83 -8.67 -1.27
C ASN A 57 -16.93 -7.26 -1.91
N GLU A 58 -17.56 -6.31 -1.23
CA GLU A 58 -17.51 -4.91 -1.65
C GLU A 58 -16.12 -4.33 -1.39
N ALA A 59 -15.65 -3.47 -2.30
CA ALA A 59 -14.34 -2.86 -2.23
C ALA A 59 -14.41 -1.34 -2.38
N LEU A 60 -13.59 -0.65 -1.61
CA LEU A 60 -13.40 0.80 -1.68
C LEU A 60 -11.91 1.10 -1.86
N ASP A 61 -11.58 1.86 -2.89
CA ASP A 61 -10.23 2.35 -3.14
C ASP A 61 -10.05 3.74 -2.51
N ILE A 62 -9.15 3.85 -1.54
CA ILE A 62 -8.73 5.12 -0.95
C ILE A 62 -7.54 5.63 -1.76
N ARG A 63 -7.69 6.80 -2.39
CA ARG A 63 -6.68 7.43 -3.26
C ARG A 63 -6.13 8.75 -2.74
N ASP A 64 -6.80 9.35 -1.76
CA ASP A 64 -6.28 10.50 -1.01
C ASP A 64 -5.27 9.97 0.01
N LEU A 65 -4.04 9.77 -0.45
CA LEU A 65 -2.95 9.15 0.29
C LEU A 65 -1.77 10.12 0.37
N PRO A 66 -0.96 10.03 1.44
CA PRO A 66 0.19 10.89 1.59
C PRO A 66 1.28 10.57 0.55
N ASP A 67 2.00 11.61 0.14
CA ASP A 67 3.23 11.46 -0.61
C ASP A 67 4.35 10.90 0.27
N ILE A 68 5.20 10.05 -0.29
CA ILE A 68 6.34 9.45 0.40
C ILE A 68 7.61 10.08 -0.12
N VAL A 69 8.36 10.75 0.77
CA VAL A 69 9.65 11.35 0.41
C VAL A 69 10.77 10.41 0.83
N SER A 70 11.50 9.89 -0.16
CA SER A 70 12.66 9.02 0.01
C SER A 70 13.95 9.78 -0.28
N PHE A 71 14.97 9.56 0.53
CA PHE A 71 16.29 10.17 0.36
C PHE A 71 17.35 9.07 0.22
N ASP A 72 18.34 9.31 -0.63
CA ASP A 72 19.52 8.45 -0.67
C ASP A 72 20.18 8.42 0.70
N ARG A 73 20.49 7.21 1.16
CA ARG A 73 21.27 7.05 2.37
C ARG A 73 22.72 7.46 2.04
N PRO A 74 23.31 8.46 2.72
CA PRO A 74 24.71 8.77 2.52
C PRO A 74 25.54 7.53 2.85
N ALA A 75 26.50 7.21 1.98
CA ALA A 75 27.46 6.15 2.24
C ALA A 75 28.16 6.42 3.58
N LYS A 76 28.18 5.41 4.45
CA LYS A 76 28.88 5.47 5.74
C LYS A 76 30.39 5.55 5.55
#